data_AF-A0A2N5SW62-F1
#
_entry.id   AF-A0A2N5SW62-F1
#
_cell.length_a   1.000
_cell.length_b   1.000
_cell.length_c   1.000
_cell.angle_alpha   90.00
_cell.angle_beta   90.00
_cell.angle_gamma   90.00
#
_symmetry.space_group_name_H-M   'P 1'
#
loop_
_entity.id
_entity.type
_entity.pdbx_description
1 polymer ?
#
loop_
_entity_poly.entity_id
_entity_poly.type
_entity_poly.pdbx_seq_one_letter_code
_entity_poly.pdbx_strand_id
1 'polypeptide(L)'
;MSPNNDNGGASINSGAGFTHKSSGTNRRGNHWCTRDYGPRAPNQNPYHYSNTDGSYFYSNPDGSTYHNNGKGSATYAPPPGK
;
A
#
# COMPACT_ATOMS: atom_id res chain seq x y z
N MET A 1 -17.71 14.71 17.74
CA MET A 1 -16.33 15.13 17.43
C MET A 1 -15.39 14.41 18.37
N SER A 2 -14.52 13.57 17.81
CA SER A 2 -13.16 13.27 18.28
C SER A 2 -12.48 12.50 17.14
N PRO A 3 -11.50 13.09 16.44
CA PRO A 3 -10.62 12.31 15.58
C PRO A 3 -9.64 11.57 16.48
N ASN A 4 -9.68 10.23 16.47
CA ASN A 4 -8.59 9.44 17.05
C ASN A 4 -7.37 9.65 16.17
N ASN A 5 -6.56 10.59 16.61
CA ASN A 5 -5.19 10.83 16.21
C ASN A 5 -4.34 9.68 16.76
N ASP A 6 -4.27 8.58 16.03
CA ASP A 6 -3.25 7.55 16.26
C ASP A 6 -1.98 7.93 15.49
N ASN A 7 -1.35 9.01 15.95
CA ASN A 7 0.09 9.19 15.82
C ASN A 7 0.74 8.27 16.86
N GLY A 8 1.07 7.04 16.47
CA GLY A 8 1.63 6.08 17.42
C GLY A 8 2.20 4.84 16.76
N GLY A 9 3.51 4.86 16.52
CA GLY A 9 4.32 3.66 16.50
C GLY A 9 4.64 3.13 15.11
N ALA A 10 5.90 3.30 14.72
CA ALA A 10 6.54 2.41 13.77
C ALA A 10 6.41 0.97 14.30
N SER A 11 5.35 0.27 13.90
CA SER A 11 5.21 -1.16 14.11
C SER A 11 6.19 -1.87 13.17
N ILE A 12 7.42 -2.00 13.65
CA ILE A 12 8.44 -2.96 13.21
C ILE A 12 7.86 -4.36 13.38
N ASN A 13 7.13 -4.85 12.38
CA ASN A 13 6.88 -6.27 12.23
C ASN A 13 7.98 -6.86 11.35
N SER A 14 9.13 -7.17 11.97
CA SER A 14 10.33 -7.69 11.32
C SER A 14 10.21 -9.15 10.84
N GLY A 15 9.00 -9.66 10.62
CA GLY A 15 8.75 -10.99 10.04
C GLY A 15 8.35 -10.99 8.56
N ALA A 16 8.01 -9.81 7.99
CA ALA A 16 7.34 -9.73 6.70
C ALA A 16 8.27 -9.43 5.50
N GLY A 17 9.59 -9.33 5.71
CA GLY A 17 10.56 -9.03 4.65
C GLY A 17 10.51 -7.59 4.12
N PHE A 18 9.83 -6.68 4.82
CA PHE A 18 9.78 -5.26 4.50
C PHE A 18 9.74 -4.40 5.77
N THR A 19 10.05 -3.11 5.63
CA THR A 19 9.82 -2.10 6.66
C THR A 19 8.69 -1.17 6.25
N HIS A 20 7.89 -0.71 7.21
CA HIS A 20 6.87 0.32 6.96
C HIS A 20 7.58 1.66 6.79
N LYS A 21 7.43 2.29 5.62
CA LYS A 21 8.10 3.56 5.31
C LYS A 21 7.25 4.76 5.72
N SER A 22 5.97 4.75 5.36
CA SER A 22 5.02 5.78 5.75
C SER A 22 3.59 5.29 5.55
N SER A 23 2.64 5.91 6.26
CA SER A 23 1.21 5.71 6.03
C SER A 23 0.44 6.98 6.31
N GLY A 24 -0.83 7.03 5.92
CA GLY A 24 -1.70 8.13 6.27
C GLY A 24 -3.11 7.98 5.71
N THR A 25 -3.98 8.89 6.15
CA THR A 25 -5.37 8.97 5.72
C THR A 25 -5.65 10.39 5.25
N ASN A 26 -6.21 10.56 4.05
CA ASN A 26 -6.56 11.89 3.54
C ASN A 26 -7.94 12.34 4.05
N ARG A 27 -8.30 13.61 3.82
CA ARG A 27 -9.59 14.18 4.27
C ARG A 27 -10.84 13.47 3.77
N ARG A 28 -10.72 12.65 2.71
CA ARG A 28 -11.82 11.86 2.15
C ARG A 28 -11.94 10.48 2.79
N GLY A 29 -11.05 10.14 3.72
CA GLY A 29 -10.99 8.83 4.37
C GLY A 29 -10.18 7.78 3.62
N ASN A 30 -9.52 8.14 2.51
CA ASN A 30 -8.70 7.16 1.78
C ASN A 30 -7.38 6.96 2.53
N HIS A 31 -6.98 5.70 2.66
CA HIS A 31 -5.79 5.28 3.39
C HIS A 31 -4.69 4.88 2.41
N TRP A 32 -3.44 5.16 2.78
CA TRP A 32 -2.27 4.70 2.03
C TRP A 32 -1.18 4.22 2.97
N CYS A 33 -0.41 3.23 2.51
CA CYS A 33 0.73 2.69 3.23
C CYS A 33 1.84 2.32 2.23
N THR A 34 3.02 2.92 2.39
CA THR A 34 4.24 2.59 1.64
C THR A 34 5.14 1.69 2.47
N ARG A 35 5.82 0.77 1.79
CA ARG A 35 6.78 -0.15 2.40
C ARG A 35 8.13 -0.05 1.70
N ASP A 36 9.16 -0.57 2.34
CA ASP A 36 10.49 -0.72 1.77
C ASP A 36 10.93 -2.18 1.89
N TYR A 37 11.12 -2.84 0.73
CA TYR A 37 11.58 -4.23 0.60
C TYR A 37 13.09 -4.32 0.32
N GLY A 38 13.79 -3.19 0.44
CA GLY A 38 15.22 -3.05 0.25
C GLY A 38 15.62 -2.65 -1.18
N PRO A 39 16.91 -2.31 -1.36
CA PRO A 39 17.44 -1.76 -2.61
C PRO A 39 17.42 -2.74 -3.80
N ARG A 40 17.17 -4.02 -3.55
CA ARG A 40 17.08 -5.06 -4.58
C ARG A 40 15.67 -5.27 -5.12
N ALA A 41 14.66 -4.65 -4.52
CA ALA A 41 13.29 -4.73 -5.02
C ALA A 41 13.20 -4.01 -6.38
N PRO A 42 12.59 -4.64 -7.41
CA PRO A 42 12.34 -3.96 -8.68
C PRO A 42 11.57 -2.63 -8.52
N ASN A 43 10.64 -2.58 -7.57
CA ASN A 43 9.93 -1.37 -7.20
C ASN A 43 10.44 -0.85 -5.85
N GLN A 44 11.02 0.35 -5.87
CA GLN A 44 11.55 1.04 -4.68
C GLN A 44 10.49 1.81 -3.89
N ASN A 45 9.26 1.87 -4.39
CA ASN A 45 8.14 2.52 -3.72
C ASN A 45 6.87 1.67 -3.78
N PRO A 46 6.87 0.45 -3.21
CA PRO A 46 5.66 -0.35 -3.12
C PRO A 46 4.68 0.27 -2.14
N TYR A 47 3.41 0.28 -2.51
CA TYR A 47 2.35 0.89 -1.71
C TYR A 47 1.01 0.20 -1.89
N HIS A 48 0.18 0.35 -0.87
CA HIS A 48 -1.24 0.04 -0.92
C HIS A 48 -2.02 1.33 -0.72
N TYR A 49 -3.03 1.54 -1.54
CA TYR A 49 -3.95 2.67 -1.45
C TYR A 49 -5.38 2.14 -1.44
N SER A 50 -6.17 2.50 -0.44
CA SER A 50 -7.56 2.09 -0.30
C SER A 50 -8.46 3.31 -0.29
N ASN A 51 -9.55 3.25 -1.05
CA ASN A 51 -10.58 4.27 -1.08
C ASN A 51 -11.74 3.87 -0.18
N THR A 52 -12.49 4.86 0.28
CA THR A 52 -13.70 4.63 1.09
C THR A 52 -14.82 3.93 0.34
N ASP A 53 -14.79 3.92 -1.00
CA ASP A 53 -15.74 3.21 -1.84
C ASP A 53 -15.42 1.70 -1.99
N GLY A 54 -14.42 1.21 -1.25
CA GLY A 54 -13.99 -0.19 -1.25
C GLY A 54 -13.01 -0.54 -2.39
N SER A 55 -12.77 0.37 -3.33
CA SER A 55 -11.70 0.17 -4.33
C SER A 55 -10.32 0.29 -3.68
N TYR A 56 -9.35 -0.46 -4.21
CA TYR A 56 -7.97 -0.39 -3.73
C TYR A 56 -6.97 -0.71 -4.82
N PHE A 57 -5.74 -0.26 -4.60
CA PHE A 57 -4.61 -0.44 -5.50
C PHE A 57 -3.38 -0.91 -4.74
N TYR A 58 -2.69 -1.90 -5.31
CA TYR A 58 -1.37 -2.35 -4.90
C TYR A 58 -0.34 -2.04 -5.99
N SER A 59 0.74 -1.38 -5.60
CA SER A 59 2.01 -1.38 -6.31
C SER A 59 2.96 -2.30 -5.55
N ASN A 60 3.29 -3.45 -6.14
CA ASN A 60 4.00 -4.52 -5.46
C ASN A 60 5.52 -4.37 -5.61
N PRO A 61 6.33 -4.95 -4.70
CA PRO A 61 7.79 -4.85 -4.75
C PRO A 61 8.41 -5.48 -5.99
N ASP A 62 7.76 -6.49 -6.56
CA ASP A 62 8.20 -7.15 -7.80
C ASP A 62 7.93 -6.30 -9.06
N GLY A 63 7.23 -5.17 -8.93
CA GLY A 63 6.84 -4.30 -10.04
C GLY A 63 5.46 -4.62 -10.63
N SER A 64 4.79 -5.68 -10.16
CA SER A 64 3.39 -5.92 -10.54
C SER A 64 2.45 -4.89 -9.91
N THR A 65 1.26 -4.76 -10.48
CA THR A 65 0.19 -3.97 -9.88
C THR A 65 -1.12 -4.73 -9.84
N TYR A 66 -1.96 -4.39 -8.87
CA TYR A 66 -3.30 -4.94 -8.73
C TYR A 66 -4.28 -3.84 -8.39
N HIS A 67 -5.34 -3.71 -9.17
CA HIS A 67 -6.38 -2.70 -8.99
C HIS A 67 -7.72 -3.40 -8.82
N ASN A 68 -8.37 -3.22 -7.66
CA ASN A 68 -9.74 -3.66 -7.41
C ASN A 68 -10.66 -2.45 -7.46
N ASN A 69 -11.77 -2.56 -8.19
CA ASN A 69 -12.69 -1.43 -8.38
C ASN A 69 -13.77 -1.30 -7.29
N GLY A 70 -13.75 -2.11 -6.24
CA GLY A 70 -14.73 -2.13 -5.15
C GLY A 70 -16.10 -2.72 -5.55
N LYS A 71 -16.25 -3.18 -6.80
CA LYS A 71 -17.52 -3.61 -7.41
C LYS A 71 -17.47 -5.06 -7.92
N GLY A 72 -16.54 -5.85 -7.38
CA GLY A 72 -16.37 -7.26 -7.74
C GLY A 72 -15.51 -7.52 -8.98
N SER A 73 -14.81 -6.52 -9.51
CA SER A 73 -13.83 -6.71 -10.59
C SER A 73 -12.46 -6.19 -10.19
N ALA A 74 -11.42 -6.82 -10.73
CA ALA A 74 -10.04 -6.42 -10.52
C ALA A 74 -9.20 -6.62 -11.78
N THR A 75 -8.13 -5.85 -11.88
CA THR A 75 -7.13 -5.94 -12.93
C THR A 75 -5.78 -6.19 -12.30
N TYR A 76 -5.10 -7.23 -12.76
CA TYR A 76 -3.71 -7.50 -12.43
C TYR A 76 -2.83 -7.17 -13.63
N ALA A 77 -1.80 -6.37 -13.41
CA ALA A 77 -0.73 -6.16 -14.38
C ALA A 77 0.53 -6.89 -13.86
N PRO A 78 1.08 -7.85 -14.62
CA PRO A 78 2.29 -8.54 -14.22
C PRO A 78 3.48 -7.57 -14.17
N PRO A 79 4.58 -7.96 -13.50
CA PRO A 79 5.82 -7.19 -13.55
C PRO A 79 6.27 -6.93 -15.00
N PRO A 80 6.92 -5.80 -15.28
CA PRO A 80 7.62 -5.62 -16.55
C PRO A 80 8.56 -6.81 -16.80
N GLY A 81 8.55 -7.34 -18.02
CA GLY A 81 9.46 -8.42 -18.41
C GLY A 81 10.91 -8.03 -18.15
N LYS A 82 11.71 -8.98 -17.67
CA LYS A 82 13.15 -8.78 -17.48
C LYS A 82 13.90 -8.77 -18.80
#